data_AF-A0A530RCL0-F1
#
_entry.id   AF-A0A530RCL0-F1
#
_cell.length_a   1.000
_cell.length_b   1.000
_cell.length_c   1.000
_cell.angle_alpha   90.00
_cell.angle_beta   90.00
_cell.angle_gamma   90.00
#
_symmetry.space_group_name_H-M   'P 1'
#
loop_
_entity.id
_entity.type
_entity.pdbx_description
1 polymer ?
#
loop_
_entity_poly.entity_id
_entity_poly.type
_entity_poly.pdbx_seq_one_letter_code
_entity_poly.pdbx_strand_id
1 'polypeptide(L)'
;AKGADLAVAMSARRTHPVIGLWQVAMRDELRDALVEEGIRKIDLWTARYQVATASWPAKPVDPFFNVNTVEDFAEAERLWHLSQAG
;
A
#
# COMPACT_ATOMS: atom_id res chain seq x y z
N ALA A 1 -14.21 5.74 -8.15
CA ALA A 1 -12.84 6.15 -8.48
C ALA A 1 -12.74 7.45 -9.29
N LYS A 2 -13.79 7.95 -9.96
CA LYS A 2 -13.73 9.28 -10.59
C LYS A 2 -13.49 10.36 -9.54
N GLY A 3 -12.52 11.25 -9.79
CA GLY A 3 -12.17 12.38 -8.92
C GLY A 3 -11.22 12.04 -7.77
N ALA A 4 -10.69 10.83 -7.68
CA ALA A 4 -9.67 10.52 -6.69
C ALA A 4 -8.32 11.12 -7.08
N ASP A 5 -7.64 11.72 -6.10
CA ASP A 5 -6.31 12.29 -6.27
C ASP A 5 -5.25 11.17 -6.36
N LEU A 6 -5.42 10.10 -5.58
CA LEU A 6 -4.58 8.89 -5.61
C LEU A 6 -5.40 7.61 -5.40
N ALA A 7 -4.80 6.47 -5.71
CA ALA A 7 -5.39 5.16 -5.45
C ALA A 7 -4.42 4.28 -4.65
N VAL A 8 -4.94 3.51 -3.69
CA VAL A 8 -4.15 2.54 -2.90
C VAL A 8 -4.74 1.14 -3.03
N ALA A 9 -3.88 0.13 -2.97
CA ALA A 9 -4.33 -1.25 -2.92
C ALA A 9 -4.99 -1.58 -1.57
N MET A 10 -5.94 -2.51 -1.58
CA MET A 10 -6.58 -3.06 -0.39
C MET A 10 -6.73 -4.57 -0.56
N SER A 11 -6.31 -5.34 0.44
CA SER A 11 -6.55 -6.78 0.53
C SER A 11 -6.90 -7.13 1.97
N ALA A 12 -7.68 -8.19 2.19
CA ALA A 12 -8.09 -8.63 3.53
C ALA A 12 -8.67 -7.53 4.45
N ARG A 13 -9.38 -6.54 3.88
CA ARG A 13 -9.92 -5.33 4.58
C ARG A 13 -8.86 -4.38 5.16
N ARG A 14 -7.61 -4.52 4.73
CA ARG A 14 -6.48 -3.64 5.08
C ARG A 14 -6.04 -2.86 3.84
N THR A 15 -5.86 -1.55 4.00
CA THR A 15 -5.25 -0.71 2.98
C THR A 15 -3.73 -0.83 3.01
N HIS A 16 -3.11 -0.76 1.83
CA HIS A 16 -1.66 -0.80 1.62
C HIS A 16 -1.22 0.55 1.06
N PRO A 17 -1.05 1.58 1.90
CA PRO A 17 -0.86 2.97 1.45
C PRO A 17 0.45 3.18 0.67
N VAL A 18 1.46 2.34 0.90
CA VAL A 18 2.73 2.35 0.16
C VAL A 18 2.62 1.65 -1.20
N ILE A 19 1.55 0.89 -1.44
CA ILE A 19 1.24 0.24 -2.71
C ILE A 19 0.11 1.05 -3.36
N GLY A 20 0.49 2.11 -4.04
CA GLY A 20 -0.47 3.04 -4.61
C GLY A 20 -0.02 3.66 -5.93
N LEU A 21 -1.00 4.26 -6.62
CA LEU A 21 -0.81 5.11 -7.79
C LEU A 21 -0.95 6.56 -7.36
N TRP A 22 0.15 7.30 -7.51
CA TRP A 22 0.31 8.68 -7.05
C TRP A 22 0.53 9.57 -8.27
N GLN A 23 -0.12 10.73 -8.30
CA GLN A 23 0.16 11.71 -9.34
C GLN A 23 1.52 12.35 -9.09
N VAL A 24 2.38 12.40 -10.10
CA VAL A 24 3.72 13.02 -10.01
C VAL A 24 3.63 14.51 -9.64
N ALA A 25 2.51 15.16 -9.92
CA ALA A 25 2.26 16.55 -9.54
C ALA A 25 2.33 16.77 -8.01
N MET A 26 2.02 15.75 -7.19
CA MET A 26 2.02 15.82 -5.72
C MET A 26 3.41 15.87 -5.07
N ARG A 27 4.48 15.82 -5.87
CA ARG A 27 5.84 15.70 -5.35
C ARG A 27 6.28 16.91 -4.52
N ASP A 28 5.75 18.10 -4.86
CA ASP A 28 6.17 19.36 -4.24
C ASP A 28 5.49 19.48 -2.88
N GLU A 29 4.20 19.17 -2.80
CA GLU A 29 3.46 19.14 -1.53
C GLU A 29 3.94 18.00 -0.62
N LEU A 30 4.34 16.84 -1.18
CA LEU A 30 4.98 15.77 -0.41
C LEU A 30 6.32 16.21 0.20
N ARG A 31 7.12 17.00 -0.55
CA ARG A 31 8.38 17.55 -0.04
C ARG A 31 8.13 18.49 1.13
N ASP A 32 7.18 19.39 1.01
CA ASP A 32 6.85 20.35 2.06
C ASP A 32 6.36 19.63 3.32
N ALA A 33 5.50 18.63 3.17
CA ALA A 33 5.03 17.81 4.29
C ALA A 33 6.19 17.09 5.01
N LEU A 34 7.20 16.62 4.27
CA LEU A 34 8.37 15.95 4.83
C LEU A 34 9.33 16.91 5.54
N VAL A 35 9.62 18.05 4.92
CA VAL A 35 10.70 18.96 5.33
C VAL A 35 10.21 20.02 6.30
N GLU A 36 9.08 20.65 5.99
CA GLU A 36 8.56 21.78 6.76
C GLU A 36 7.61 21.32 7.86
N GLU A 37 6.74 20.34 7.57
CA GLU A 37 5.74 19.86 8.52
C GLU A 37 6.21 18.65 9.35
N GLY A 38 7.32 18.01 8.97
CA GLY A 38 7.91 16.86 9.67
C GLY A 38 7.07 15.59 9.64
N ILE A 39 6.13 15.45 8.70
CA ILE A 39 5.25 14.28 8.58
C ILE A 39 6.03 13.10 8.03
N ARG A 40 6.10 12.02 8.82
CA ARG A 40 6.77 10.76 8.41
C ARG A 40 5.80 9.59 8.20
N LYS A 41 4.54 9.73 8.60
CA LYS A 41 3.54 8.68 8.46
C LYS A 41 2.75 8.89 7.17
N ILE A 42 2.80 7.88 6.29
CA ILE A 42 2.12 7.92 4.98
C ILE A 42 0.60 8.05 5.12
N ASP A 43 0.01 7.45 6.15
CA ASP A 43 -1.44 7.56 6.42
C ASP A 43 -1.85 8.98 6.78
N LEU A 44 -1.00 9.69 7.53
CA LEU A 44 -1.26 11.07 7.94
C LEU A 44 -1.18 12.02 6.73
N TRP A 45 -0.27 11.74 5.80
CA TRP A 45 -0.15 12.50 4.56
C TRP A 45 -1.33 12.24 3.61
N THR A 46 -1.62 10.97 3.33
CA THR A 46 -2.67 10.56 2.36
C THR A 46 -4.08 10.92 2.82
N ALA A 47 -4.31 11.12 4.13
CA ALA A 47 -5.58 11.63 4.67
C ALA A 47 -5.98 13.03 4.17
N ARG A 48 -5.07 13.79 3.55
CA ARG A 48 -5.34 15.11 2.95
C ARG A 48 -6.05 15.05 1.60
N TYR A 49 -6.12 13.87 0.99
CA TYR A 49 -6.52 13.68 -0.39
C TYR A 49 -7.74 12.77 -0.52
N GLN A 50 -8.42 12.83 -1.66
CA GLN A 50 -9.45 11.87 -2.01
C GLN A 50 -8.80 10.57 -2.48
N VAL A 51 -8.75 9.57 -1.61
CA VAL A 51 -8.11 8.27 -1.89
C VAL A 51 -9.13 7.24 -2.39
N ALA A 52 -8.92 6.72 -3.59
CA ALA A 52 -9.63 5.53 -4.06
C ALA A 52 -8.96 4.24 -3.55
N THR A 53 -9.75 3.22 -3.26
CA THR A 53 -9.25 1.88 -2.93
C THR A 53 -9.45 0.91 -4.08
N ALA A 54 -8.38 0.23 -4.49
CA ALA A 54 -8.43 -0.88 -5.43
C ALA A 54 -8.44 -2.19 -4.62
N SER A 55 -9.54 -2.93 -4.66
CA SER A 55 -9.67 -4.18 -3.91
C SER A 55 -9.03 -5.35 -4.65
N TRP A 56 -8.21 -6.13 -3.94
CA TRP A 56 -7.57 -7.34 -4.43
C TRP A 56 -8.01 -8.55 -3.61
N PRO A 57 -8.20 -9.73 -4.25
CA PRO A 57 -8.40 -10.98 -3.53
C PRO A 57 -7.20 -11.29 -2.62
N ALA A 58 -7.48 -11.80 -1.42
CA ALA A 58 -6.45 -12.23 -0.46
C ALA A 58 -6.42 -13.75 -0.26
N LYS A 59 -7.03 -14.50 -1.19
CA LYS A 59 -7.10 -15.97 -1.15
C LYS A 59 -6.75 -16.53 -2.54
N PRO A 60 -6.01 -17.65 -2.62
CA PRO A 60 -5.43 -18.39 -1.48
C PRO A 60 -4.25 -17.67 -0.80
N VAL A 61 -3.66 -16.68 -1.46
CA VAL A 61 -2.52 -15.91 -0.96
C VAL A 61 -2.83 -14.41 -1.07
N ASP A 62 -2.41 -13.63 -0.09
CA ASP A 62 -2.46 -12.17 -0.16
C ASP A 62 -1.31 -11.65 -1.02
N PRO A 63 -1.57 -10.97 -2.15
CA PRO A 63 -0.51 -10.48 -3.06
C PRO A 63 0.36 -9.39 -2.42
N PHE A 64 -0.04 -8.84 -1.28
CA PHE A 64 0.67 -7.77 -0.58
C PHE A 64 1.24 -8.20 0.77
N PHE A 65 1.49 -9.50 0.96
CA PHE A 65 2.20 -10.01 2.13
C PHE A 65 3.57 -9.33 2.25
N ASN A 66 3.85 -8.71 3.40
CA ASN A 66 5.09 -7.97 3.64
C ASN A 66 6.01 -8.76 4.57
N VAL A 67 7.26 -8.92 4.17
CA VAL A 67 8.29 -9.64 4.92
C VAL A 67 9.14 -8.64 5.70
N ASN A 68 9.00 -8.61 7.03
CA ASN A 68 9.77 -7.73 7.91
C ASN A 68 10.72 -8.51 8.81
N THR A 69 10.41 -9.76 9.13
CA THR A 69 11.25 -10.64 9.96
C THR A 69 11.70 -11.89 9.21
N VAL A 70 12.60 -12.66 9.83
CA VAL A 70 13.07 -13.94 9.29
C VAL A 70 11.93 -14.97 9.28
N GLU A 71 11.04 -14.93 10.27
CA GLU A 71 9.85 -15.77 10.35
C GLU A 71 8.88 -15.46 9.21
N ASP A 72 8.70 -14.18 8.86
CA ASP A 72 7.90 -13.78 7.72
C ASP A 72 8.48 -14.34 6.40
N PHE A 73 9.80 -14.51 6.30
CA PHE A 73 10.42 -15.06 5.09
C PHE A 73 10.06 -16.55 4.90
N ALA A 74 10.15 -17.35 5.97
CA ALA A 74 9.69 -18.74 5.92
C ALA A 74 8.20 -18.82 5.56
N GLU A 75 7.39 -17.89 6.06
CA GLU A 75 5.97 -17.80 5.67
C GLU A 75 5.80 -17.45 4.20
N ALA A 76 6.57 -16.49 3.68
CA ALA A 76 6.54 -16.09 2.27
C ALA A 76 6.90 -17.27 1.35
N GLU A 77 7.84 -18.14 1.72
CA GLU A 77 8.14 -19.36 0.97
C GLU A 77 6.95 -20.32 0.94
N ARG A 78 6.27 -20.54 2.08
CA ARG A 78 5.05 -21.36 2.13
C ARG A 78 3.95 -20.78 1.24
N LEU A 79 3.73 -19.47 1.32
CA LEU A 79 2.75 -18.76 0.50
C LEU A 79 3.10 -18.82 -0.99
N TRP A 80 4.39 -18.71 -1.34
CA TRP A 80 4.87 -18.85 -2.71
C TRP A 80 4.51 -20.22 -3.28
N HIS A 81 4.86 -21.32 -2.58
CA HIS A 81 4.49 -22.66 -3.03
C HIS A 81 2.97 -22.85 -3.16
N LEU A 82 2.18 -22.28 -2.25
CA LEU A 82 0.72 -22.31 -2.35
C LEU A 82 0.19 -21.57 -3.59
N SER A 83 0.83 -20.46 -3.98
CA SER A 83 0.44 -19.69 -5.18
C SER A 83 0.73 -20.41 -6.50
N GLN A 84 1.72 -21.31 -6.52
CA GLN A 84 2.08 -22.10 -7.70
C GLN A 84 1.24 -23.38 -7.85
N ALA A 85 0.54 -23.80 -6.80
CA ALA A 85 -0.26 -25.02 -6.79
C ALA A 85 -1.69 -24.84 -7.34
N GLY A 86 -2.00 -23.65 -7.88
CA GLY A 86 -3.31 -23.27 -8.43
C GLY A 86 -3.30 -23.12 -9.95
#